data_AF-A0A2K8XFJ9-F1
#
_entry.id   AF-A0A2K8XFJ9-F1
#
_cell.length_a   1.000
_cell.length_b   1.000
_cell.length_c   1.000
_cell.angle_alpha   90.00
_cell.angle_beta   90.00
_cell.angle_gamma   90.00
#
_symmetry.space_group_name_H-M   'P 1'
#
loop_
_entity.id
_entity.type
_entity.pdbx_description
1 polymer ?
#
loop_
_entity_poly.entity_id
_entity_poly.type
_entity_poly.pdbx_seq_one_letter_code
_entity_poly.pdbx_strand_id
1 'polypeptide(L)'
;MKKLILILFVLAYLMPKQATAQNEGAAAAIGGLLAIGAGIAAVEQMKEQAELTATQWVLANQPALTSFSLKTLDFDGKKVKDMSSTSVISFKLQEFTAGDKPKLDGKKQVLFGFTSRGWISEYGIDFEKVRWYLIDDTEWINMMVAYVKVASGETNKSSIVSTLKEGKVVNKGVKVKSKLIIPFFKLEGDMYVVTDYSADMKLLYNERSLGIFLKETKDLVQIGRGDIIKIHDFFFDED
;
A
#
# COMPACT_ATOMS: atom_id res chain seq x y z
N MET A 1 7.85 -70.08 -7.86
CA MET A 1 7.20 -68.83 -8.34
C MET A 1 6.51 -67.98 -7.27
N LYS A 2 6.33 -68.43 -6.01
CA LYS A 2 5.75 -67.59 -4.93
C LYS A 2 6.77 -66.79 -4.09
N LYS A 3 8.08 -67.10 -4.17
CA LYS A 3 9.13 -66.40 -3.41
C LYS A 3 9.83 -65.25 -4.18
N LEU A 4 9.71 -65.22 -5.51
CA LEU A 4 10.21 -64.09 -6.33
C LEU A 4 9.26 -62.88 -6.34
N ILE A 5 7.96 -63.11 -6.09
CA ILE A 5 6.95 -62.04 -5.99
C ILE A 5 7.09 -61.26 -4.67
N LEU A 6 7.57 -61.90 -3.60
CA LEU A 6 7.74 -61.25 -2.30
C LEU A 6 8.91 -60.25 -2.28
N ILE A 7 9.96 -60.48 -3.08
CA ILE A 7 11.15 -59.62 -3.16
C ILE A 7 10.82 -58.30 -3.89
N LEU A 8 9.90 -58.34 -4.86
CA LEU A 8 9.44 -57.16 -5.60
C LEU A 8 8.58 -56.21 -4.73
N PHE A 9 7.88 -56.74 -3.71
CA PHE A 9 7.10 -55.92 -2.77
C PHE A 9 7.96 -55.22 -1.71
N VAL A 10 9.10 -55.81 -1.32
CA VAL A 10 10.00 -55.24 -0.30
C VAL A 10 10.89 -54.13 -0.89
N LEU A 11 11.30 -54.24 -2.17
CA LEU A 11 12.05 -53.19 -2.87
C LEU A 11 11.24 -51.92 -3.11
N ALA A 12 9.92 -52.02 -3.26
CA ALA A 12 9.02 -50.85 -3.37
C ALA A 12 8.92 -50.02 -2.07
N TYR A 13 9.25 -50.61 -0.92
CA TYR A 13 9.25 -49.93 0.39
C TYR A 13 10.57 -49.24 0.73
N LEU A 14 11.65 -49.52 -0.03
CA LEU A 14 12.98 -48.94 0.18
C LEU A 14 13.25 -47.73 -0.73
N MET A 15 12.32 -47.37 -1.61
CA MET A 15 12.39 -46.08 -2.31
C MET A 15 12.02 -44.95 -1.34
N PRO A 16 12.85 -43.90 -1.20
CA PRO A 16 12.47 -42.75 -0.41
C PRO A 16 11.20 -42.13 -1.01
N LYS A 17 10.15 -41.98 -0.19
CA LYS A 17 8.99 -41.16 -0.55
C LYS A 17 9.40 -39.68 -0.52
N GLN A 18 10.19 -39.26 -1.50
CA GLN A 18 10.33 -37.86 -1.88
C GLN A 18 9.91 -37.75 -3.35
N ALA A 19 8.61 -37.86 -3.54
CA ALA A 19 7.92 -37.23 -4.66
C ALA A 19 6.89 -36.30 -4.04
N THR A 20 7.34 -35.13 -3.56
CA THR A 20 6.47 -33.98 -3.32
C THR A 20 6.06 -33.44 -4.68
N ALA A 21 5.08 -34.09 -5.31
CA ALA A 21 4.29 -33.47 -6.36
C ALA A 21 3.34 -32.48 -5.68
N GLN A 22 3.68 -31.19 -5.77
CA GLN A 22 2.80 -30.02 -5.61
C GLN A 22 1.66 -30.16 -4.59
N ASN A 23 1.95 -29.87 -3.31
CA ASN A 23 1.02 -29.18 -2.42
C ASN A 23 1.78 -28.68 -1.18
N GLU A 24 2.52 -27.57 -1.31
CA GLU A 24 3.04 -26.86 -0.13
C GLU A 24 1.96 -25.93 0.41
N GLY A 25 1.08 -26.52 1.22
CA GLY A 25 0.11 -25.81 2.02
C GLY A 25 0.11 -26.39 3.42
N ALA A 26 1.12 -26.04 4.23
CA ALA A 26 1.12 -25.98 5.69
C ALA A 26 2.56 -26.04 6.23
N ALA A 27 3.16 -24.88 6.45
CA ALA A 27 4.15 -24.69 7.50
C ALA A 27 3.84 -23.37 8.21
N ALA A 28 3.18 -23.48 9.35
CA ALA A 28 2.95 -22.36 10.25
C ALA A 28 4.20 -22.15 11.10
N ALA A 29 4.81 -20.95 11.01
CA ALA A 29 5.46 -20.28 12.14
C ALA A 29 5.87 -18.86 11.73
N ILE A 30 5.09 -17.88 12.20
CA ILE A 30 5.54 -16.60 12.78
C ILE A 30 6.97 -16.21 12.40
N GLY A 31 7.11 -15.28 11.45
CA GLY A 31 8.36 -14.57 11.18
C GLY A 31 9.27 -15.22 10.12
N GLY A 32 9.07 -14.84 8.85
CA GLY A 32 10.09 -14.98 7.81
C GLY A 32 9.82 -16.07 6.76
N LEU A 33 9.67 -15.62 5.51
CA LEU A 33 9.74 -16.39 4.26
C LEU A 33 8.69 -17.50 4.08
N LEU A 34 7.51 -17.12 3.57
CA LEU A 34 6.65 -18.05 2.84
C LEU A 34 7.18 -18.13 1.41
N ALA A 35 7.40 -19.32 0.83
CA ALA A 35 7.59 -19.44 -0.62
C ALA A 35 6.23 -19.25 -1.30
N ILE A 36 5.81 -17.99 -1.47
CA ILE A 36 4.49 -17.68 -2.03
C ILE A 36 4.58 -17.84 -3.54
N GLY A 37 4.34 -19.06 -4.04
CA GLY A 37 4.47 -19.39 -5.46
C GLY A 37 3.75 -18.38 -6.36
N ALA A 38 4.33 -18.00 -7.50
CA ALA A 38 3.82 -16.90 -8.32
C ALA A 38 2.38 -17.15 -8.84
N GLY A 39 1.37 -16.57 -8.17
CA GLY A 39 -0.05 -16.75 -8.53
C GLY A 39 -1.01 -15.86 -7.73
N ILE A 40 -2.31 -15.94 -8.04
CA ILE A 40 -3.36 -15.13 -7.36
C ILE A 40 -3.43 -15.45 -5.86
N ALA A 41 -3.31 -16.74 -5.51
CA ALA A 41 -3.27 -17.18 -4.11
C ALA A 41 -2.14 -16.51 -3.33
N ALA A 42 -1.01 -16.23 -4.00
CA ALA A 42 0.10 -15.56 -3.36
C ALA A 42 -0.17 -14.10 -3.03
N VAL A 43 -0.81 -13.39 -3.95
CA VAL A 43 -1.20 -11.99 -3.73
C VAL A 43 -2.21 -11.90 -2.59
N GLU A 44 -3.17 -12.83 -2.52
CA GLU A 44 -4.16 -12.83 -1.43
C GLU A 44 -3.52 -13.12 -0.08
N GLN A 45 -2.58 -14.07 -0.01
CA GLN A 45 -1.85 -14.35 1.23
C GLN A 45 -0.97 -13.16 1.66
N MET A 46 -0.31 -12.49 0.72
CA MET A 46 0.46 -11.27 1.02
C MET A 46 -0.46 -10.15 1.53
N LYS A 47 -1.64 -10.01 0.95
CA LYS A 47 -2.66 -9.05 1.37
C LYS A 47 -3.13 -9.33 2.79
N GLU A 48 -3.50 -10.58 3.11
CA GLU A 48 -3.89 -10.99 4.46
C GLU A 48 -2.77 -10.73 5.48
N GLN A 49 -1.51 -11.06 5.14
CA GLN A 49 -0.37 -10.80 6.00
C GLN A 49 -0.13 -9.29 6.21
N ALA A 50 -0.28 -8.49 5.16
CA ALA A 50 -0.15 -7.04 5.23
C ALA A 50 -1.24 -6.42 6.09
N GLU A 51 -2.49 -6.83 5.94
CA GLU A 51 -3.63 -6.36 6.75
C GLU A 51 -3.48 -6.77 8.22
N LEU A 52 -3.03 -7.99 8.50
CA LEU A 52 -2.75 -8.44 9.86
C LEU A 52 -1.64 -7.60 10.51
N THR A 53 -0.53 -7.38 9.80
CA THR A 53 0.60 -6.61 10.33
C THR A 53 0.24 -5.15 10.56
N ALA A 54 -0.48 -4.54 9.62
CA ALA A 54 -1.00 -3.18 9.77
C ALA A 54 -1.96 -3.07 10.96
N THR A 55 -2.84 -4.07 11.17
CA THR A 55 -3.74 -4.13 12.33
C THR A 55 -2.95 -4.19 13.63
N GLN A 56 -1.91 -5.02 13.71
CA GLN A 56 -1.04 -5.09 14.89
C GLN A 56 -0.35 -3.74 15.16
N TRP A 57 0.14 -3.07 14.11
CA TRP A 57 0.71 -1.74 14.26
C TRP A 57 -0.31 -0.73 14.81
N VAL A 58 -1.54 -0.72 14.28
CA VAL A 58 -2.63 0.15 14.77
C VAL A 58 -2.92 -0.13 16.24
N LEU A 59 -3.07 -1.38 16.64
CA LEU A 59 -3.32 -1.75 18.05
C LEU A 59 -2.18 -1.31 18.99
N ALA A 60 -0.93 -1.36 18.52
CA ALA A 60 0.23 -0.96 19.31
C ALA A 60 0.39 0.57 19.42
N ASN A 61 -0.02 1.33 18.40
CA ASN A 61 0.25 2.77 18.31
C ASN A 61 -0.98 3.66 18.50
N GLN A 62 -2.19 3.09 18.42
CA GLN A 62 -3.46 3.79 18.61
C GLN A 62 -4.31 3.07 19.68
N PRO A 63 -3.84 3.00 20.94
CA PRO A 63 -4.48 2.21 21.99
C PRO A 63 -5.89 2.71 22.38
N ALA A 64 -6.25 3.93 21.96
CA ALA A 64 -7.58 4.50 22.18
C ALA A 64 -8.64 4.00 21.19
N LEU A 65 -8.24 3.39 20.06
CA LEU A 65 -9.19 2.85 19.08
C LEU A 65 -9.84 1.58 19.61
N THR A 66 -11.18 1.57 19.67
CA THR A 66 -11.96 0.43 20.18
C THR A 66 -12.61 -0.40 19.08
N SER A 67 -12.89 0.19 17.92
CA SER A 67 -13.61 -0.45 16.81
C SER A 67 -13.27 0.22 15.49
N PHE A 68 -12.63 -0.51 14.59
CA PHE A 68 -12.19 -0.02 13.29
C PHE A 68 -12.17 -1.11 12.22
N SER A 69 -12.36 -0.71 10.98
CA SER A 69 -12.12 -1.50 9.78
C SER A 69 -10.76 -1.13 9.20
N LEU A 70 -9.99 -2.13 8.75
CA LEU A 70 -8.72 -1.94 8.07
C LEU A 70 -8.72 -2.74 6.76
N LYS A 71 -8.43 -2.08 5.64
CA LYS A 71 -8.40 -2.72 4.32
C LYS A 71 -7.30 -2.12 3.44
N THR A 72 -6.57 -2.98 2.75
CA THR A 72 -5.56 -2.57 1.76
C THR A 72 -6.17 -1.83 0.56
N LEU A 73 -5.42 -0.86 0.01
CA LEU A 73 -5.73 -0.16 -1.24
C LEU A 73 -4.95 -0.72 -2.45
N ASP A 74 -3.81 -1.35 -2.16
CA ASP A 74 -2.76 -1.59 -3.15
C ASP A 74 -2.77 -2.98 -3.77
N PHE A 75 -3.43 -3.97 -3.19
CA PHE A 75 -3.35 -5.37 -3.62
C PHE A 75 -4.44 -5.80 -4.60
N ASP A 76 -5.55 -5.06 -4.69
CA ASP A 76 -6.70 -5.47 -5.51
C ASP A 76 -6.34 -5.49 -7.01
N GLY A 77 -6.31 -6.70 -7.60
CA GLY A 77 -6.11 -6.95 -9.03
C GLY A 77 -4.67 -6.84 -9.53
N LYS A 78 -3.66 -6.71 -8.65
CA LYS A 78 -2.25 -6.61 -9.03
C LYS A 78 -1.55 -7.98 -9.04
N LYS A 79 -0.48 -8.11 -9.82
CA LYS A 79 0.41 -9.29 -9.79
C LYS A 79 1.56 -9.07 -8.81
N VAL A 80 2.12 -10.14 -8.24
CA VAL A 80 3.29 -10.08 -7.34
C VAL A 80 4.45 -9.24 -7.92
N LYS A 81 4.73 -9.39 -9.22
CA LYS A 81 5.76 -8.59 -9.91
C LYS A 81 5.47 -7.08 -9.95
N ASP A 82 4.21 -6.68 -9.92
CA ASP A 82 3.82 -5.27 -9.89
C ASP A 82 3.99 -4.74 -8.46
N MET A 83 3.75 -5.61 -7.46
CA MET A 83 3.95 -5.31 -6.05
C MET A 83 5.41 -5.17 -5.66
N SER A 84 6.32 -5.92 -6.26
CA SER A 84 7.76 -5.78 -5.98
C SER A 84 8.34 -4.40 -6.32
N SER A 85 7.64 -3.64 -7.18
CA SER A 85 7.98 -2.25 -7.51
C SER A 85 7.27 -1.21 -6.63
N THR A 86 6.34 -1.65 -5.77
CA THR A 86 5.55 -0.76 -4.91
C THR A 86 6.41 -0.27 -3.75
N SER A 87 6.41 1.05 -3.55
CA SER A 87 7.18 1.74 -2.52
C SER A 87 6.32 2.28 -1.37
N VAL A 88 5.00 2.19 -1.51
CA VAL A 88 4.03 2.56 -0.47
C VAL A 88 2.91 1.54 -0.49
N ILE A 89 2.69 0.87 0.64
CA ILE A 89 1.49 0.05 0.87
C ILE A 89 0.52 0.88 1.70
N SER A 90 -0.69 1.08 1.21
CA SER A 90 -1.68 1.96 1.81
C SER A 90 -2.86 1.15 2.33
N PHE A 91 -3.34 1.49 3.53
CA PHE A 91 -4.49 0.86 4.16
C PHE A 91 -5.53 1.92 4.53
N LYS A 92 -6.78 1.70 4.12
CA LYS A 92 -7.94 2.44 4.62
C LYS A 92 -8.20 1.98 6.05
N LEU A 93 -8.23 2.91 6.98
CA LEU A 93 -8.66 2.73 8.36
C LEU A 93 -9.94 3.55 8.57
N GLN A 94 -11.02 2.91 9.01
CA GLN A 94 -12.25 3.63 9.31
C GLN A 94 -12.88 3.13 10.61
N GLU A 95 -13.09 4.04 11.55
CA GLU A 95 -13.78 3.74 12.81
C GLU A 95 -15.27 3.45 12.59
N PHE A 96 -15.86 2.70 13.51
CA PHE A 96 -17.31 2.43 13.52
C PHE A 96 -17.80 2.18 14.95
N THR A 97 -19.12 2.24 15.16
CA THR A 97 -19.73 1.83 16.43
C THR A 97 -20.11 0.35 16.38
N ALA A 98 -19.60 -0.45 17.33
CA ALA A 98 -19.91 -1.88 17.39
C ALA A 98 -21.40 -2.16 17.62
N GLY A 99 -21.98 -3.08 16.85
CA GLY A 99 -23.38 -3.45 16.88
C GLY A 99 -23.71 -4.51 15.84
N ASP A 100 -24.99 -4.89 15.71
CA ASP A 100 -25.41 -5.79 14.62
C ASP A 100 -25.35 -5.04 13.28
N LYS A 101 -24.62 -5.60 12.31
CA LYS A 101 -24.35 -5.01 10.98
C LYS A 101 -23.90 -3.53 11.06
N PRO A 102 -22.73 -3.26 11.66
CA PRO A 102 -22.27 -1.88 11.86
C PRO A 102 -22.04 -1.17 10.52
N LYS A 103 -22.29 0.14 10.52
CA LYS A 103 -21.96 1.01 9.39
C LYS A 103 -20.61 1.65 9.63
N LEU A 104 -19.84 1.84 8.56
CA LEU A 104 -18.57 2.56 8.61
C LEU A 104 -18.85 4.07 8.53
N ASP A 105 -19.06 4.70 9.67
CA ASP A 105 -19.48 6.10 9.80
C ASP A 105 -18.56 6.94 10.69
N GLY A 106 -17.51 6.34 11.24
CA GLY A 106 -16.54 7.02 12.09
C GLY A 106 -15.39 7.67 11.31
N LYS A 107 -14.38 8.10 12.07
CA LYS A 107 -13.19 8.77 11.56
C LYS A 107 -12.50 7.92 10.49
N LYS A 108 -12.14 8.57 9.38
CA LYS A 108 -11.38 8.00 8.27
C LYS A 108 -9.90 8.38 8.41
N GLN A 109 -9.02 7.42 8.21
CA GLN A 109 -7.58 7.59 8.20
C GLN A 109 -6.95 6.66 7.15
N VAL A 110 -5.75 7.01 6.67
CA VAL A 110 -4.95 6.12 5.83
C VAL A 110 -3.63 5.82 6.52
N LEU A 111 -3.26 4.55 6.58
CA LEU A 111 -1.96 4.13 7.07
C LEU A 111 -1.06 3.85 5.87
N PHE A 112 0.05 4.57 5.76
CA PHE A 112 1.12 4.28 4.82
C PHE A 112 2.17 3.39 5.47
N GLY A 113 2.47 2.27 4.83
CA GLY A 113 3.67 1.47 5.06
C GLY A 113 4.66 1.72 3.93
N PHE A 114 5.66 2.56 4.18
CA PHE A 114 6.71 2.83 3.21
C PHE A 114 7.66 1.63 3.08
N THR A 115 7.86 1.20 1.84
CA THR A 115 8.71 0.07 1.45
C THR A 115 9.81 0.53 0.50
N SER A 116 10.96 -0.11 0.57
CA SER A 116 12.05 0.10 -0.39
C SER A 116 12.19 -1.07 -1.34
N ARG A 117 12.87 -0.85 -2.47
CA ARG A 117 13.05 -1.86 -3.51
C ARG A 117 13.66 -3.14 -2.91
N GLY A 118 13.04 -4.28 -3.17
CA GLY A 118 13.49 -5.59 -2.68
C GLY A 118 12.89 -6.00 -1.33
N TRP A 119 12.10 -5.15 -0.67
CA TRP A 119 11.40 -5.54 0.57
C TRP A 119 10.11 -6.30 0.30
N ILE A 120 9.57 -6.19 -0.92
CA ILE A 120 8.45 -6.99 -1.41
C ILE A 120 9.00 -7.95 -2.47
N SER A 121 8.82 -9.24 -2.25
CA SER A 121 9.27 -10.29 -3.17
C SER A 121 8.23 -11.40 -3.28
N GLU A 122 8.52 -12.44 -4.06
CA GLU A 122 7.72 -13.69 -4.05
C GLU A 122 7.69 -14.37 -2.67
N TYR A 123 8.58 -13.97 -1.77
CA TYR A 123 8.62 -14.48 -0.41
C TYR A 123 7.76 -13.71 0.60
N GLY A 124 7.06 -12.67 0.14
CA GLY A 124 6.28 -11.76 0.99
C GLY A 124 6.98 -10.43 1.22
N ILE A 125 6.61 -9.78 2.33
CA ILE A 125 7.00 -8.41 2.68
C ILE A 125 7.87 -8.43 3.95
N ASP A 126 9.00 -7.74 3.90
CA ASP A 126 9.87 -7.52 5.06
C ASP A 126 9.33 -6.35 5.91
N PHE A 127 8.43 -6.69 6.84
CA PHE A 127 7.73 -5.70 7.67
C PHE A 127 8.59 -5.06 8.75
N GLU A 128 9.71 -5.66 9.16
CA GLU A 128 10.61 -5.06 10.16
C GLU A 128 11.23 -3.76 9.67
N LYS A 129 11.33 -3.61 8.34
CA LYS A 129 11.89 -2.43 7.71
C LYS A 129 10.83 -1.38 7.36
N VAL A 130 9.55 -1.77 7.29
CA VAL A 130 8.46 -0.88 6.92
C VAL A 130 8.38 0.29 7.88
N ARG A 131 8.28 1.50 7.32
CA ARG A 131 8.05 2.74 8.08
C ARG A 131 6.60 3.13 7.96
N TRP A 132 5.94 3.27 9.10
CA TRP A 132 4.50 3.47 9.19
C TRP A 132 4.16 4.94 9.46
N TYR A 133 3.24 5.49 8.67
CA TYR A 133 2.74 6.85 8.79
C TYR A 133 1.21 6.86 8.73
N LEU A 134 0.56 7.24 9.82
CA LEU A 134 -0.89 7.35 9.91
C LEU A 134 -1.31 8.78 9.58
N ILE A 135 -2.14 8.94 8.55
CA ILE A 135 -2.64 10.23 8.09
C ILE A 135 -4.16 10.31 8.23
N ASP A 136 -4.66 11.47 8.64
CA ASP A 136 -6.09 11.80 8.57
C ASP A 136 -6.37 12.74 7.39
N ASP A 137 -7.63 13.16 7.26
CA ASP A 137 -8.09 14.04 6.19
C ASP A 137 -7.37 15.40 6.20
N THR A 138 -7.07 15.90 7.40
CA THR A 138 -6.38 17.18 7.61
C THR A 138 -4.94 17.10 7.13
N GLU A 139 -4.21 16.07 7.56
CA GLU A 139 -2.83 15.85 7.14
C GLU A 139 -2.75 15.56 5.64
N TRP A 140 -3.68 14.75 5.12
CA TRP A 140 -3.77 14.48 3.68
C TRP A 140 -3.95 15.77 2.86
N ILE A 141 -4.86 16.67 3.27
CA ILE A 141 -5.04 17.95 2.60
C ILE A 141 -3.77 18.82 2.69
N ASN A 142 -3.08 18.84 3.84
CA ASN A 142 -1.82 19.57 3.97
C ASN A 142 -0.75 19.05 3.00
N MET A 143 -0.58 17.73 2.92
CA MET A 143 0.32 17.08 1.96
C MET A 143 -0.07 17.44 0.52
N MET A 144 -1.34 17.35 0.17
CA MET A 144 -1.82 17.64 -1.18
C MET A 144 -1.70 19.13 -1.55
N VAL A 145 -1.89 20.04 -0.60
CA VAL A 145 -1.64 21.47 -0.80
C VAL A 145 -0.16 21.70 -1.08
N ALA A 146 0.74 21.13 -0.28
CA ALA A 146 2.18 21.27 -0.48
C ALA A 146 2.60 20.69 -1.84
N TYR A 147 2.08 19.53 -2.20
CA TYR A 147 2.30 18.92 -3.50
C TYR A 147 1.80 19.80 -4.65
N VAL A 148 0.57 20.35 -4.58
CA VAL A 148 0.03 21.25 -5.60
C VAL A 148 0.87 22.51 -5.74
N LYS A 149 1.35 23.10 -4.64
CA LYS A 149 2.25 24.26 -4.67
C LYS A 149 3.59 23.97 -5.36
N VAL A 150 4.08 22.75 -5.27
CA VAL A 150 5.32 22.31 -5.94
C VAL A 150 5.08 21.96 -7.40
N ALA A 151 3.95 21.30 -7.66
CA ALA A 151 3.59 20.84 -9.00
C ALA A 151 3.04 21.96 -9.89
N SER A 152 2.70 23.12 -9.31
CA SER A 152 2.14 24.27 -10.01
C SER A 152 2.81 25.57 -9.56
N GLY A 153 2.46 26.69 -10.21
CA GLY A 153 2.83 28.03 -9.75
C GLY A 153 1.83 28.63 -8.75
N GLU A 154 0.81 27.87 -8.32
CA GLU A 154 -0.22 28.38 -7.40
C GLU A 154 0.33 28.45 -5.97
N THR A 155 0.14 29.60 -5.32
CA THR A 155 0.66 29.85 -3.96
C THR A 155 -0.44 30.09 -2.94
N ASN A 156 -1.66 30.44 -3.40
CA ASN A 156 -2.80 30.72 -2.55
C ASN A 156 -3.35 29.43 -1.92
N LYS A 157 -3.01 29.21 -0.65
CA LYS A 157 -3.44 28.02 0.11
C LYS A 157 -4.97 27.83 0.11
N SER A 158 -5.73 28.89 0.35
CA SER A 158 -7.20 28.81 0.46
C SER A 158 -7.84 28.39 -0.86
N SER A 159 -7.36 28.93 -1.98
CA SER A 159 -7.79 28.53 -3.33
C SER A 159 -7.51 27.05 -3.60
N ILE A 160 -6.29 26.59 -3.27
CA ILE A 160 -5.90 25.18 -3.45
C ILE A 160 -6.77 24.25 -2.60
N VAL A 161 -6.99 24.59 -1.33
CA VAL A 161 -7.83 23.77 -0.44
C VAL A 161 -9.26 23.66 -0.98
N SER A 162 -9.88 24.76 -1.40
CA SER A 162 -11.23 24.73 -1.99
C SER A 162 -11.27 23.86 -3.24
N THR A 163 -10.28 24.03 -4.13
CA THR A 163 -10.20 23.29 -5.39
C THR A 163 -9.97 21.80 -5.18
N LEU A 164 -9.17 21.42 -4.17
CA LEU A 164 -8.94 20.02 -3.81
C LEU A 164 -10.20 19.40 -3.24
N LYS A 165 -10.92 20.06 -2.34
CA LYS A 165 -12.17 19.53 -1.75
C LYS A 165 -13.29 19.33 -2.77
N GLU A 166 -13.34 20.15 -3.81
CA GLU A 166 -14.38 20.07 -4.85
C GLU A 166 -13.95 19.25 -6.08
N GLY A 167 -12.69 18.84 -6.13
CA GLY A 167 -12.03 18.38 -7.34
C GLY A 167 -11.27 17.07 -7.19
N LYS A 168 -10.62 16.66 -8.28
CA LYS A 168 -9.76 15.47 -8.32
C LYS A 168 -8.41 15.81 -8.91
N VAL A 169 -7.35 15.23 -8.33
CA VAL A 169 -5.99 15.36 -8.84
C VAL A 169 -5.80 14.43 -10.05
N VAL A 170 -5.33 15.00 -11.16
CA VAL A 170 -5.02 14.30 -12.40
C VAL A 170 -3.59 14.64 -12.85
N ASN A 171 -3.06 13.93 -13.86
CA ASN A 171 -1.67 14.15 -14.33
C ASN A 171 -1.36 15.60 -14.68
N LYS A 172 -2.36 16.30 -15.25
CA LYS A 172 -2.20 17.68 -15.73
C LYS A 172 -2.50 18.74 -14.68
N GLY A 173 -2.87 18.35 -13.45
CA GLY A 173 -3.26 19.28 -12.40
C GLY A 173 -4.51 18.88 -11.63
N VAL A 174 -5.22 19.87 -11.07
CA VAL A 174 -6.46 19.64 -10.32
C VAL A 174 -7.66 20.01 -11.18
N LYS A 175 -8.60 19.06 -11.33
CA LYS A 175 -9.83 19.25 -12.10
C LYS A 175 -11.05 19.37 -11.20
N VAL A 176 -11.93 20.31 -11.51
CA VAL A 176 -13.27 20.45 -10.91
C VAL A 176 -14.29 20.37 -12.04
N LYS A 177 -15.27 19.46 -11.94
CA LYS A 177 -16.33 19.26 -12.96
C LYS A 177 -15.78 19.22 -14.40
N SER A 178 -14.74 18.41 -14.61
CA SER A 178 -14.00 18.24 -15.89
C SER A 178 -13.14 19.42 -16.36
N LYS A 179 -13.24 20.61 -15.75
CA LYS A 179 -12.40 21.76 -16.07
C LYS A 179 -11.09 21.69 -15.29
N LEU A 180 -9.97 21.91 -15.98
CA LEU A 180 -8.65 22.03 -15.32
C LEU A 180 -8.56 23.41 -14.67
N ILE A 181 -8.52 23.44 -13.33
CA ILE A 181 -8.51 24.68 -12.54
C ILE A 181 -7.08 25.07 -12.19
N ILE A 182 -6.31 24.13 -11.64
CA ILE A 182 -4.89 24.35 -11.29
C ILE A 182 -4.05 23.47 -12.21
N PRO A 183 -3.43 24.02 -13.27
CA PRO A 183 -2.56 23.26 -14.14
C PRO A 183 -1.22 22.96 -13.45
N PHE A 184 -0.73 21.73 -13.62
CA PHE A 184 0.64 21.39 -13.23
C PHE A 184 1.63 21.72 -14.33
N PHE A 185 2.89 21.90 -13.93
CA PHE A 185 4.02 22.07 -14.84
C PHE A 185 4.13 20.85 -15.78
N LYS A 186 4.59 21.09 -17.01
CA LYS A 186 4.98 20.03 -17.94
C LYS A 186 6.50 19.91 -17.83
N LEU A 187 7.01 18.75 -17.44
CA LEU A 187 8.33 18.66 -16.86
C LEU A 187 9.37 17.80 -17.56
N GLU A 188 9.20 17.02 -18.61
CA GLU A 188 10.28 16.10 -19.06
C GLU A 188 10.75 15.09 -17.97
N GLY A 189 11.29 13.95 -18.39
CA GLY A 189 11.37 12.76 -17.51
C GLY A 189 12.38 12.87 -16.37
N ASP A 190 13.41 13.69 -16.55
CA ASP A 190 14.55 13.83 -15.66
C ASP A 190 14.48 15.08 -14.77
N MET A 191 13.41 15.88 -14.88
CA MET A 191 13.21 17.05 -14.02
C MET A 191 12.39 16.73 -12.77
N TYR A 192 12.74 17.39 -11.67
CA TYR A 192 12.06 17.28 -10.39
C TYR A 192 11.90 18.66 -9.77
N VAL A 193 10.71 18.92 -9.23
CA VAL A 193 10.48 20.08 -8.36
C VAL A 193 10.26 19.55 -6.95
N VAL A 194 10.89 20.17 -5.95
CA VAL A 194 10.97 19.65 -4.58
C VAL A 194 10.57 20.73 -3.59
N THR A 195 9.84 20.36 -2.54
CA THR A 195 9.69 21.16 -1.31
C THR A 195 10.09 20.35 -0.09
N ASP A 196 10.67 21.04 0.88
CA ASP A 196 10.71 20.53 2.24
C ASP A 196 9.29 20.56 2.83
N TYR A 197 8.83 19.46 3.43
CA TYR A 197 7.46 19.34 3.94
C TYR A 197 7.43 19.21 5.46
N SER A 198 8.20 18.28 6.01
CA SER A 198 8.33 18.07 7.46
C SER A 198 9.78 17.72 7.83
N ALA A 199 10.05 17.57 9.13
CA ALA A 199 11.36 17.09 9.60
C ALA A 199 11.74 15.73 9.00
N ASP A 200 10.75 14.92 8.62
CA ASP A 200 10.94 13.54 8.20
C ASP A 200 10.87 13.35 6.69
N MET A 201 10.23 14.27 5.94
CA MET A 201 10.04 14.09 4.52
C MET A 201 10.11 15.36 3.66
N LYS A 202 10.48 15.16 2.40
CA LYS A 202 10.30 16.14 1.31
C LYS A 202 9.24 15.61 0.35
N LEU A 203 8.46 16.52 -0.23
CA LEU A 203 7.55 16.18 -1.33
C LEU A 203 8.14 16.64 -2.64
N LEU A 204 7.91 15.86 -3.69
CA LEU A 204 8.44 16.17 -5.00
C LEU A 204 7.47 15.79 -6.11
N TYR A 205 7.53 16.59 -7.17
CA TYR A 205 6.72 16.45 -8.36
C TYR A 205 7.60 16.01 -9.53
N ASN A 206 7.20 14.90 -10.13
CA ASN A 206 7.56 14.45 -11.47
C ASN A 206 6.24 14.01 -12.12
N GLU A 207 6.05 14.27 -13.41
CA GLU A 207 4.82 14.36 -14.21
C GLU A 207 3.66 13.38 -13.91
N ARG A 208 3.87 12.28 -13.18
CA ARG A 208 2.93 11.16 -13.02
C ARG A 208 2.73 10.65 -11.58
N SER A 209 3.43 11.18 -10.58
CA SER A 209 3.35 10.66 -9.20
C SER A 209 3.57 11.73 -8.14
N LEU A 210 2.95 11.56 -6.99
CA LEU A 210 3.39 12.20 -5.75
C LEU A 210 4.61 11.42 -5.26
N GLY A 211 5.78 12.03 -5.33
CA GLY A 211 6.96 11.43 -4.71
C GLY A 211 7.20 12.00 -3.32
N ILE A 212 7.63 11.13 -2.42
CA ILE A 212 7.93 11.42 -1.03
C ILE A 212 9.35 10.93 -0.78
N PHE A 213 10.24 11.82 -0.39
CA PHE A 213 11.59 11.46 0.00
C PHE A 213 11.67 11.40 1.52
N LEU A 214 11.93 10.21 2.06
CA LEU A 214 12.08 9.95 3.48
C LEU A 214 13.50 10.32 3.90
N LYS A 215 13.65 11.34 4.76
CA LYS A 215 14.95 11.90 5.13
C LYS A 215 15.79 10.94 5.96
N GLU A 216 15.16 10.15 6.82
CA GLU A 216 15.82 9.17 7.69
C GLU A 216 16.48 8.06 6.84
N THR A 217 15.70 7.38 5.99
CA THR A 217 16.18 6.24 5.21
C THR A 217 16.84 6.65 3.89
N LYS A 218 16.65 7.90 3.46
CA LYS A 218 17.08 8.45 2.17
C LYS A 218 16.42 7.76 0.96
N ASP A 219 15.25 7.19 1.17
CA ASP A 219 14.48 6.54 0.13
C ASP A 219 13.51 7.51 -0.54
N LEU A 220 13.41 7.40 -1.87
CA LEU A 220 12.36 8.03 -2.66
C LEU A 220 11.24 7.02 -2.90
N VAL A 221 10.08 7.28 -2.31
CA VAL A 221 8.85 6.52 -2.55
C VAL A 221 7.91 7.31 -3.45
N GLN A 222 7.05 6.62 -4.19
CA GLN A 222 6.13 7.22 -5.14
C GLN A 222 4.73 6.65 -5.00
N ILE A 223 3.75 7.52 -4.84
CA ILE A 223 2.34 7.19 -4.90
C ILE A 223 1.85 7.52 -6.30
N GLY A 224 1.39 6.50 -7.03
CA GLY A 224 0.83 6.67 -8.37
C GLY A 224 -0.49 7.44 -8.31
N ARG A 225 -0.82 8.16 -9.40
CA ARG A 225 -2.08 8.93 -9.49
C ARG A 225 -3.31 8.13 -9.08
N GLY A 226 -3.42 6.87 -9.52
CA GLY A 226 -4.58 6.04 -9.22
C GLY A 226 -4.82 5.92 -7.72
N ASP A 227 -3.75 5.73 -6.95
CA ASP A 227 -3.84 5.58 -5.51
C ASP A 227 -4.03 6.95 -4.81
N ILE A 228 -3.45 8.03 -5.34
CA ILE A 228 -3.79 9.41 -4.89
C ILE A 228 -5.29 9.67 -5.00
N ILE A 229 -5.91 9.31 -6.13
CA ILE A 229 -7.36 9.48 -6.34
C ILE A 229 -8.13 8.61 -5.35
N LYS A 230 -7.79 7.32 -5.20
CA LYS A 230 -8.47 6.43 -4.24
C LYS A 230 -8.39 6.94 -2.79
N ILE A 231 -7.24 7.47 -2.38
CA ILE A 231 -7.05 8.04 -1.03
C ILE A 231 -7.88 9.31 -0.89
N HIS A 232 -7.88 10.18 -1.90
CA HIS A 232 -8.66 11.41 -1.87
C HIS A 232 -10.17 11.14 -1.82
N ASP A 233 -10.65 10.26 -2.69
CA ASP A 233 -12.06 9.83 -2.73
C ASP A 233 -12.44 9.15 -1.41
N PHE A 234 -11.56 8.35 -0.81
CA PHE A 234 -11.83 7.77 0.51
C PHE A 234 -12.12 8.83 1.57
N PHE A 235 -11.35 9.92 1.61
CA PHE A 235 -11.56 10.98 2.59
C PHE A 235 -12.78 11.85 2.30
N PHE A 236 -13.07 12.17 1.03
CA PHE A 236 -14.00 13.26 0.68
C PHE A 236 -15.21 12.86 -0.18
N ASP A 237 -15.18 11.73 -0.86
CA ASP A 237 -16.38 11.21 -1.53
C ASP A 237 -17.21 10.41 -0.49
N GLU A 238 -18.53 10.60 -0.53
CA GLU A 238 -19.48 9.77 0.20
C GLU A 238 -19.70 8.48 -0.62
N ASP A 239 -19.48 7.31 0.00
CA ASP A 239 -19.81 5.99 -0.56
C ASP A 239 -21.33 5.74 -0.52
#